data_AF-A0A8S4F1E4-F1
#
_entry.id   AF-A0A8S4F1E4-F1
#
_cell.length_a   1.000
_cell.length_b   1.000
_cell.length_c   1.000
_cell.angle_alpha   90.00
_cell.angle_beta   90.00
_cell.angle_gamma   90.00
#
_symmetry.space_group_name_H-M   'P 1'
#
loop_
_entity.id
_entity.type
_entity.pdbx_description
1 polymer ?
#
loop_
_entity_poly.entity_id
_entity_poly.type
_entity_poly.pdbx_seq_one_letter_code
_entity_poly.pdbx_strand_id
1 'polypeptide(L)'
;MSDKKKSTGKKDSTKKEKERKNASLKTVKSPFNWFKFITIFSAAVTVVLSAYLFNAVTTSKEVPKLNLDEWWGPLPMNPQQDLSIRPYRIEFSDVIVNDLRERLMHRRPFTPPLEDVGFQYGFNTNFLARVLDYWQNSYDFASREKFLNQFNHFVTNIQGLDIHFMHVKPKQTDDSQHTVVPLLLLHGWPGSVREFYELVQRLTAPRAGSRVVFEVIAPSLPGYGFSQGAWPPTRVEGSAAWRRRLAEPSHCISLEVAILASRQD
;
A
#
# COMPACT_ATOMS: atom_id res chain seq x y z
N MET A 1 71.28 -72.46 -62.64
CA MET A 1 70.07 -71.64 -62.80
C MET A 1 70.31 -70.28 -62.14
N SER A 2 70.24 -69.21 -62.95
CA SER A 2 69.84 -67.80 -62.70
C SER A 2 69.76 -67.24 -61.26
N ASP A 3 70.11 -65.99 -60.91
CA ASP A 3 70.29 -64.78 -61.73
C ASP A 3 71.01 -63.61 -60.98
N LYS A 4 71.47 -62.65 -61.80
CA LYS A 4 72.07 -61.29 -61.66
C LYS A 4 71.24 -60.25 -60.85
N LYS A 5 71.63 -58.98 -60.54
CA LYS A 5 72.84 -58.11 -60.42
C LYS A 5 72.37 -56.72 -59.85
N LYS A 6 73.16 -56.10 -58.94
CA LYS A 6 73.57 -54.66 -58.72
C LYS A 6 72.69 -53.42 -59.10
N SER A 7 72.73 -52.37 -58.24
CA SER A 7 72.81 -50.89 -58.55
C SER A 7 72.71 -50.03 -57.25
N THR A 8 73.66 -49.19 -56.77
CA THR A 8 74.19 -47.79 -57.04
C THR A 8 73.46 -46.57 -56.41
N GLY A 9 74.23 -45.55 -55.92
CA GLY A 9 73.77 -44.14 -55.76
C GLY A 9 74.42 -43.28 -54.64
N LYS A 10 75.20 -42.22 -54.98
CA LYS A 10 75.59 -41.10 -54.07
C LYS A 10 75.98 -39.83 -54.88
N LYS A 11 75.09 -38.83 -54.99
CA LYS A 11 75.34 -37.42 -55.41
C LYS A 11 73.99 -36.66 -55.37
N ASP A 12 73.67 -35.91 -54.30
CA ASP A 12 72.55 -34.94 -54.34
C ASP A 12 72.52 -33.90 -53.18
N SER A 13 73.67 -33.56 -52.57
CA SER A 13 73.72 -32.68 -51.38
C SER A 13 73.68 -31.18 -51.68
N THR A 14 73.76 -30.75 -52.93
CA THR A 14 73.79 -29.32 -53.34
C THR A 14 72.43 -28.75 -53.78
N LYS A 15 71.39 -29.59 -53.87
CA LYS A 15 70.01 -29.16 -54.17
C LYS A 15 69.24 -28.68 -52.93
N LYS A 16 69.57 -29.23 -51.76
CA LYS A 16 68.89 -28.95 -50.47
C LYS A 16 69.12 -27.55 -49.89
N GLU A 17 70.19 -26.87 -50.29
CA GLU A 17 70.55 -25.57 -49.69
C GLU A 17 69.99 -24.36 -50.46
N LYS A 18 69.71 -24.51 -51.76
CA LYS A 18 69.01 -23.48 -52.55
C LYS A 18 67.49 -23.48 -52.35
N GLU A 19 66.89 -24.63 -52.04
CA GLU A 19 65.48 -24.70 -51.59
C GLU A 19 65.25 -24.00 -50.25
N ARG A 20 66.26 -23.92 -49.37
CA ARG A 20 66.17 -23.17 -48.10
C ARG A 20 66.07 -21.66 -48.28
N LYS A 21 66.62 -21.08 -49.34
CA LYS A 21 66.53 -19.62 -49.60
C LYS A 21 65.18 -19.22 -50.23
N ASN A 22 64.54 -20.10 -50.98
CA ASN A 22 63.18 -19.88 -51.50
C ASN A 22 62.06 -20.23 -50.48
N ALA A 23 62.38 -20.95 -49.40
CA ALA A 23 61.46 -21.22 -48.29
C ALA A 23 61.40 -20.07 -47.25
N SER A 24 62.24 -19.04 -47.36
CA SER A 24 62.43 -17.99 -46.35
C SER A 24 61.52 -16.76 -46.49
N LEU A 25 60.70 -16.64 -47.54
CA LEU A 25 59.94 -15.41 -47.83
C LEU A 25 58.44 -15.61 -48.13
N LYS A 26 57.81 -16.64 -47.57
CA LYS A 26 56.34 -16.77 -47.58
C LYS A 26 55.78 -17.18 -46.22
N THR A 27 56.05 -16.39 -45.19
CA THR A 27 55.12 -16.28 -44.05
C THR A 27 54.21 -15.09 -44.31
N VAL A 28 53.19 -15.33 -45.14
CA VAL A 28 52.04 -14.43 -45.23
C VAL A 28 51.40 -14.42 -43.84
N LYS A 29 51.74 -13.41 -43.02
CA LYS A 29 50.93 -13.08 -41.84
C LYS A 29 49.55 -12.74 -42.39
N SER A 30 48.59 -13.65 -42.21
CA SER A 30 47.18 -13.34 -42.44
C SER A 30 46.88 -12.04 -41.70
N PRO A 31 46.36 -10.98 -42.36
CA PRO A 31 46.03 -9.76 -41.64
C PRO A 31 44.92 -10.14 -40.68
N PHE A 32 45.23 -10.12 -39.39
CA PHE A 32 44.22 -10.26 -38.36
C PHE A 32 43.13 -9.23 -38.67
N ASN A 33 41.95 -9.73 -39.00
CA ASN A 33 40.92 -8.92 -39.64
C ASN A 33 40.20 -8.11 -38.55
N TRP A 34 40.88 -7.04 -38.11
CA TRP A 34 40.52 -6.21 -36.96
C TRP A 34 39.07 -5.70 -37.02
N PHE A 35 38.56 -5.43 -38.23
CA PHE A 35 37.17 -5.07 -38.45
C PHE A 35 36.19 -6.19 -38.07
N LYS A 36 36.47 -7.45 -38.40
CA LYS A 36 35.63 -8.59 -37.99
C LYS A 36 35.64 -8.77 -36.48
N PHE A 37 36.78 -8.51 -35.84
CA PHE A 37 36.89 -8.58 -34.39
C PHE A 37 36.08 -7.48 -33.72
N ILE A 38 36.17 -6.23 -34.21
CA ILE A 38 35.37 -5.10 -33.71
C ILE A 38 33.87 -5.35 -33.88
N THR A 39 33.44 -5.87 -35.03
CA THR A 39 32.00 -6.11 -35.26
C THR A 39 31.46 -7.22 -34.37
N ILE A 40 32.21 -8.33 -34.21
CA ILE A 40 31.84 -9.42 -33.29
C ILE A 40 31.83 -8.93 -31.84
N PHE A 41 32.83 -8.13 -31.43
CA PHE A 41 32.91 -7.58 -30.08
C PHE A 41 31.78 -6.58 -29.80
N SER A 42 31.50 -5.67 -30.73
CA SER A 42 30.38 -4.71 -30.65
C SER A 42 29.04 -5.43 -30.53
N ALA A 43 28.81 -6.46 -31.34
CA ALA A 43 27.60 -7.29 -31.28
C ALA A 43 27.46 -8.02 -29.94
N ALA A 44 28.57 -8.56 -29.40
CA ALA A 44 28.56 -9.20 -28.08
C ALA A 44 28.25 -8.20 -26.96
N VAL A 45 28.84 -7.00 -27.00
CA VAL A 45 28.56 -5.93 -26.04
C VAL A 45 27.10 -5.48 -26.12
N THR A 46 26.55 -5.34 -27.33
CA THR A 46 25.13 -5.00 -27.48
C THR A 46 24.24 -6.08 -26.91
N VAL A 47 24.49 -7.36 -27.19
CA VAL A 47 23.71 -8.47 -26.63
C VAL A 47 23.77 -8.50 -25.10
N VAL A 48 24.95 -8.31 -24.51
CA VAL A 48 25.11 -8.27 -23.04
C VAL A 48 24.41 -7.06 -22.44
N LEU A 49 24.55 -5.88 -23.06
CA LEU A 49 23.88 -4.66 -22.61
C LEU A 49 22.36 -4.77 -22.75
N SER A 50 21.87 -5.34 -23.85
CA SER A 50 20.45 -5.63 -24.07
C SER A 50 19.91 -6.62 -23.05
N ALA A 51 20.65 -7.69 -22.75
CA ALA A 51 20.28 -8.66 -21.72
C ALA A 51 20.28 -8.04 -20.32
N TYR A 52 21.26 -7.18 -20.00
CA TYR A 52 21.32 -6.44 -18.74
C TYR A 52 20.14 -5.47 -18.60
N LEU A 53 19.86 -4.68 -19.64
CA LEU A 53 18.72 -3.74 -19.64
C LEU A 53 17.38 -4.49 -19.59
N PHE A 54 17.25 -5.59 -20.33
CA PHE A 54 16.08 -6.46 -20.27
C PHE A 54 15.90 -7.00 -18.85
N ASN A 55 16.96 -7.53 -18.23
CA ASN A 55 16.91 -8.01 -16.85
C ASN A 55 16.59 -6.88 -15.86
N ALA A 56 17.15 -5.68 -16.02
CA ALA A 56 16.87 -4.54 -15.15
C ALA A 56 15.41 -4.05 -15.25
N VAL A 57 14.79 -4.13 -16.44
CA VAL A 57 13.40 -3.72 -16.67
C VAL A 57 12.41 -4.84 -16.28
N THR A 58 12.81 -6.11 -16.36
CA THR A 58 11.96 -7.27 -16.11
C THR A 58 12.14 -7.92 -14.74
N THR A 59 13.23 -7.61 -14.03
CA THR A 59 13.41 -8.02 -12.63
C THR A 59 12.39 -7.30 -11.79
N SER A 60 11.44 -8.07 -11.25
CA SER A 60 10.54 -7.56 -10.24
C SER A 60 11.36 -7.10 -9.04
N LYS A 61 11.07 -5.91 -8.51
CA LYS A 61 11.66 -5.48 -7.23
C LYS A 61 11.42 -6.56 -6.19
N GLU A 62 12.40 -6.78 -5.31
CA GLU A 62 12.22 -7.70 -4.19
C GLU A 62 10.96 -7.31 -3.40
N VAL A 63 10.14 -8.31 -3.08
CA VAL A 63 8.94 -8.09 -2.29
C VAL A 63 9.38 -7.54 -0.92
N PRO A 64 8.84 -6.40 -0.47
CA PRO A 64 9.20 -5.87 0.84
C PRO A 64 8.86 -6.91 1.92
N LYS A 65 9.77 -7.09 2.88
CA LYS A 65 9.52 -7.96 4.03
C LYS A 65 8.47 -7.30 4.91
N LEU A 66 7.30 -7.92 5.03
CA LEU A 66 6.20 -7.44 5.86
C LEU A 66 6.49 -7.78 7.33
N ASN A 67 6.60 -6.74 8.16
CA ASN A 67 6.64 -6.92 9.62
C ASN A 67 5.22 -6.86 10.16
N LEU A 68 4.67 -8.01 10.55
CA LEU A 68 3.32 -8.09 11.09
C LEU A 68 3.26 -7.66 12.57
N ASP A 69 4.39 -7.59 13.26
CA ASP A 69 4.50 -7.23 14.68
C ASP A 69 5.07 -5.81 14.88
N GLU A 70 4.94 -4.95 13.86
CA GLU A 70 5.42 -3.56 13.95
C GLU A 70 4.61 -2.79 15.02
N TRP A 71 5.31 -2.08 15.91
CA TRP A 71 4.69 -1.31 17.00
C TRP A 71 4.46 0.15 16.61
N TRP A 72 3.23 0.63 16.73
CA TRP A 72 2.81 1.99 16.38
C TRP A 72 2.38 2.84 17.58
N GLY A 73 2.30 2.23 18.76
CA GLY A 73 1.89 2.88 20.01
C GLY A 73 2.97 3.75 20.66
N PRO A 74 2.65 4.39 21.79
CA PRO A 74 3.63 5.15 22.57
C PRO A 74 4.78 4.25 23.05
N LEU A 75 5.94 4.87 23.26
CA LEU A 75 7.12 4.22 23.83
C LEU A 75 7.31 4.64 25.30
N PRO A 76 7.81 3.75 26.17
CA PRO A 76 8.22 2.36 25.90
C PRO A 76 7.02 1.43 25.64
N MET A 77 7.24 0.36 24.87
CA MET A 77 6.21 -0.64 24.58
C MET A 77 5.66 -1.22 25.89
N ASN A 78 4.34 -1.24 26.04
CA ASN A 78 3.70 -1.90 27.17
C ASN A 78 3.75 -3.43 26.95
N PRO A 79 4.43 -4.20 27.82
CA PRO A 79 4.49 -5.66 27.70
C PRO A 79 3.15 -6.34 28.03
N GLN A 80 2.21 -5.65 28.68
CA GLN A 80 0.90 -6.14 29.07
C GLN A 80 -0.17 -5.46 28.22
N GLN A 81 -0.20 -5.81 26.94
CA GLN A 81 -1.20 -5.28 26.01
C GLN A 81 -2.57 -5.87 26.34
N ASP A 82 -3.56 -5.00 26.49
CA ASP A 82 -4.95 -5.41 26.60
C ASP A 82 -5.55 -5.62 25.21
N LEU A 83 -5.54 -6.88 24.78
CA LEU A 83 -6.13 -7.33 23.51
C LEU A 83 -7.64 -7.59 23.61
N SER A 84 -8.28 -7.25 24.74
CA SER A 84 -9.72 -7.42 24.88
C SER A 84 -10.49 -6.44 24.00
N ILE A 85 -11.62 -6.92 23.46
CA ILE A 85 -12.55 -6.10 22.70
C ILE A 85 -13.47 -5.39 23.69
N ARG A 86 -13.29 -4.08 23.84
CA ARG A 86 -13.99 -3.26 24.82
C ARG A 86 -15.16 -2.52 24.17
N PRO A 87 -16.38 -2.53 24.75
CA PRO A 87 -17.47 -1.70 24.27
C PRO A 87 -17.09 -0.22 24.31
N TYR A 88 -17.47 0.52 23.28
CA TYR A 88 -17.26 1.95 23.17
C TYR A 88 -18.60 2.65 22.97
N ARG A 89 -18.75 3.84 23.55
CA ARG A 89 -19.93 4.69 23.38
C ARG A 89 -19.47 6.08 23.00
N ILE A 90 -20.04 6.60 21.92
CA ILE A 90 -19.76 7.95 21.44
C ILE A 90 -20.51 8.93 22.36
N GLU A 91 -19.81 9.94 22.87
CA GLU A 91 -20.38 10.94 23.77
C GLU A 91 -20.00 12.34 23.31
N PHE A 92 -20.98 13.23 23.28
CA PHE A 92 -20.81 14.66 23.07
C PHE A 92 -21.11 15.40 24.37
N SER A 93 -20.07 15.50 25.22
CA SER A 93 -20.22 16.17 26.52
C SER A 93 -20.61 17.64 26.35
N ASP A 94 -21.41 18.14 27.30
CA ASP A 94 -21.86 19.54 27.29
C ASP A 94 -20.69 20.52 27.27
N VAL A 95 -19.55 20.16 27.88
CA VAL A 95 -18.33 20.97 27.87
C VAL A 95 -17.81 21.17 26.44
N ILE A 96 -17.71 20.10 25.65
CA ILE A 96 -17.22 20.15 24.27
C ILE A 96 -18.24 20.86 23.37
N VAL A 97 -19.54 20.58 23.56
CA VAL A 97 -20.60 21.21 22.76
C VAL A 97 -20.68 22.71 23.02
N ASN A 98 -20.55 23.15 24.27
CA ASN A 98 -20.57 24.56 24.62
C ASN A 98 -19.30 25.29 24.15
N ASP A 99 -18.10 24.69 24.30
CA ASP A 99 -16.86 25.24 23.73
C ASP A 99 -16.97 25.42 22.21
N LEU A 100 -17.53 24.44 21.49
CA LEU A 100 -17.79 24.56 20.06
C LEU A 100 -18.73 25.72 19.73
N ARG A 101 -19.86 25.83 20.45
CA ARG A 101 -20.83 26.92 20.24
C ARG A 101 -20.19 28.29 20.49
N GLU A 102 -19.39 28.44 21.54
CA GLU A 102 -18.67 29.69 21.81
C GLU A 102 -17.66 30.04 20.72
N ARG A 103 -16.91 29.07 20.19
CA ARG A 103 -15.98 29.30 19.06
C ARG A 103 -16.72 29.73 17.80
N LEU A 104 -17.88 29.13 17.53
CA LEU A 104 -18.71 29.49 16.38
C LEU A 104 -19.31 30.90 16.54
N MET A 105 -19.71 31.28 17.76
CA MET A 105 -20.22 32.62 18.07
C MET A 105 -19.15 33.71 17.88
N HIS A 106 -17.92 33.48 18.34
CA HIS A 106 -16.84 34.46 18.30
C HIS A 106 -16.00 34.43 17.00
N ARG A 107 -16.56 33.89 15.91
CA ARG A 107 -15.88 33.86 14.61
C ARG A 107 -15.73 35.27 14.03
N ARG A 108 -14.67 35.46 13.24
CA ARG A 108 -14.46 36.72 12.50
C ARG A 108 -15.46 36.86 11.34
N PRO A 109 -15.82 38.08 10.93
CA PRO A 109 -16.55 38.32 9.69
C PRO A 109 -15.81 37.76 8.47
N PHE A 110 -16.55 37.17 7.53
CA PHE A 110 -15.99 36.69 6.27
C PHE A 110 -16.01 37.79 5.20
N THR A 111 -15.05 37.75 4.29
CA THR A 111 -15.09 38.57 3.07
C THR A 111 -16.29 38.14 2.20
N PRO A 112 -17.10 39.07 1.68
CA PRO A 112 -18.20 38.72 0.79
C PRO A 112 -17.68 38.05 -0.48
N PRO A 113 -18.43 37.09 -1.06
CA PRO A 113 -18.03 36.42 -2.28
C PRO A 113 -18.25 37.36 -3.49
N LEU A 114 -17.60 37.04 -4.61
CA LEU A 114 -17.91 37.67 -5.90
C LEU A 114 -19.35 37.31 -6.32
N GLU A 115 -19.97 38.18 -7.11
CA GLU A 115 -21.32 37.96 -7.64
C GLU A 115 -21.33 36.76 -8.60
N ASP A 116 -22.34 35.90 -8.49
CA ASP A 116 -22.65 34.77 -9.39
C ASP A 116 -21.54 33.72 -9.64
N VAL A 117 -20.51 33.64 -8.79
CA VAL A 117 -19.42 32.66 -8.95
C VAL A 117 -19.69 31.27 -8.34
N GLY A 118 -20.77 31.12 -7.58
CA GLY A 118 -21.08 29.87 -6.87
C GLY A 118 -19.91 29.38 -6.00
N PHE A 119 -19.37 28.19 -6.31
CA PHE A 119 -18.24 27.54 -5.62
C PHE A 119 -16.94 27.50 -6.46
N GLN A 120 -16.87 28.24 -7.57
CA GLN A 120 -15.73 28.18 -8.50
C GLN A 120 -14.40 28.63 -7.86
N TYR A 121 -14.47 29.53 -6.87
CA TYR A 121 -13.32 30.04 -6.11
C TYR A 121 -13.16 29.33 -4.74
N GLY A 122 -13.71 28.13 -4.60
CA GLY A 122 -13.76 27.39 -3.34
C GLY A 122 -15.07 27.62 -2.60
N PHE A 123 -15.02 27.49 -1.27
CA PHE A 123 -16.24 27.48 -0.46
C PHE A 123 -16.89 28.86 -0.40
N ASN A 124 -18.16 28.95 -0.82
CA ASN A 124 -18.88 30.21 -0.85
C ASN A 124 -19.17 30.74 0.57
N THR A 125 -18.78 31.98 0.88
CA THR A 125 -18.88 32.54 2.24
C THR A 125 -20.32 32.80 2.68
N ASN A 126 -21.25 33.09 1.75
CA ASN A 126 -22.68 33.18 2.07
C ASN A 126 -23.26 31.80 2.43
N PHE A 127 -22.83 30.74 1.74
CA PHE A 127 -23.21 29.38 2.09
C PHE A 127 -22.62 28.95 3.44
N LEU A 128 -21.33 29.27 3.68
CA LEU A 128 -20.65 28.97 4.94
C LEU A 128 -21.37 29.62 6.13
N ALA A 129 -21.78 30.88 6.00
CA ALA A 129 -22.52 31.58 7.06
C ALA A 129 -23.78 30.80 7.49
N ARG A 130 -24.54 30.23 6.52
CA ARG A 130 -25.73 29.42 6.82
C ARG A 130 -25.38 28.08 7.48
N VAL A 131 -24.30 27.42 7.04
CA VAL A 131 -23.84 26.16 7.64
C VAL A 131 -23.44 26.37 9.10
N LEU A 132 -22.66 27.42 9.37
CA LEU A 132 -22.21 27.74 10.73
C LEU A 132 -23.37 28.17 11.62
N ASP A 133 -24.33 28.93 11.10
CA ASP A 133 -25.54 29.31 11.83
C ASP A 133 -26.37 28.09 12.24
N TYR A 134 -26.63 27.17 11.31
CA TYR A 134 -27.32 25.92 11.61
C TYR A 134 -26.54 25.07 12.64
N TRP A 135 -25.22 24.94 12.48
CA TRP A 135 -24.41 24.15 13.38
C TRP A 135 -24.39 24.71 14.81
N GLN A 136 -24.33 26.03 14.93
CA GLN A 136 -24.33 26.72 16.22
C GLN A 136 -25.70 26.63 16.91
N ASN A 137 -26.79 26.89 16.17
CA ASN A 137 -28.08 27.21 16.76
C ASN A 137 -29.14 26.10 16.63
N SER A 138 -29.03 25.24 15.62
CA SER A 138 -30.09 24.28 15.25
C SER A 138 -29.65 22.81 15.26
N TYR A 139 -28.34 22.53 15.27
CA TYR A 139 -27.84 21.17 15.28
C TYR A 139 -28.03 20.50 16.64
N ASP A 140 -28.90 19.48 16.66
CA ASP A 140 -29.24 18.72 17.87
C ASP A 140 -28.20 17.62 18.15
N PHE A 141 -27.21 17.94 18.98
CA PHE A 141 -26.16 17.00 19.37
C PHE A 141 -26.69 15.76 20.09
N ALA A 142 -27.71 15.88 20.95
CA ALA A 142 -28.26 14.75 21.70
C ALA A 142 -28.91 13.73 20.75
N SER A 143 -29.69 14.20 19.79
CA SER A 143 -30.27 13.33 18.75
C SER A 143 -29.21 12.69 17.87
N ARG A 144 -28.09 13.39 17.60
CA ARG A 144 -27.00 12.87 16.77
C ARG A 144 -26.14 11.85 17.51
N GLU A 145 -25.89 12.06 18.80
CA GLU A 145 -25.23 11.07 19.66
C GLU A 145 -26.05 9.77 19.73
N LYS A 146 -27.36 9.88 19.94
CA LYS A 146 -28.27 8.73 19.93
C LYS A 146 -28.26 8.01 18.58
N PHE A 147 -28.24 8.77 17.48
CA PHE A 147 -28.15 8.20 16.13
C PHE A 147 -26.83 7.46 15.91
N LEU A 148 -25.71 8.02 16.35
CA LEU A 148 -24.40 7.39 16.18
C LEU A 148 -24.33 6.08 16.97
N ASN A 149 -24.82 6.08 18.22
CA ASN A 149 -24.86 4.89 19.07
C ASN A 149 -26.02 3.91 18.77
N GLN A 150 -26.67 4.02 17.61
CA GLN A 150 -27.68 3.02 17.20
C GLN A 150 -27.04 1.66 16.85
N PHE A 151 -25.73 1.65 16.58
CA PHE A 151 -24.93 0.46 16.33
C PHE A 151 -23.94 0.23 17.47
N ASN A 152 -23.44 -0.99 17.58
CA ASN A 152 -22.44 -1.34 18.59
C ASN A 152 -21.05 -0.89 18.12
N HIS A 153 -20.39 -0.12 18.97
CA HIS A 153 -19.02 0.32 18.78
C HIS A 153 -18.10 -0.40 19.76
N PHE A 154 -16.89 -0.67 19.30
CA PHE A 154 -15.87 -1.33 20.10
C PHE A 154 -14.52 -0.67 19.87
N VAL A 155 -13.63 -0.85 20.82
CA VAL A 155 -12.22 -0.48 20.74
C VAL A 155 -11.39 -1.69 21.19
N THR A 156 -10.31 -1.97 20.47
CA THR A 156 -9.34 -3.01 20.82
C THR A 156 -7.93 -2.50 20.57
N ASN A 157 -6.95 -2.99 21.33
CA ASN A 157 -5.56 -2.64 21.08
C ASN A 157 -4.99 -3.51 19.97
N ILE A 158 -4.43 -2.89 18.94
CA ILE A 158 -3.73 -3.54 17.83
C ILE A 158 -2.42 -2.82 17.62
N GLN A 159 -1.31 -3.54 17.72
CA GLN A 159 0.04 -3.00 17.49
C GLN A 159 0.32 -1.71 18.31
N GLY A 160 -0.27 -1.61 19.51
CA GLY A 160 -0.09 -0.48 20.43
C GLY A 160 -1.04 0.70 20.23
N LEU A 161 -1.98 0.59 19.30
CA LEU A 161 -3.01 1.59 19.06
C LEU A 161 -4.38 1.05 19.44
N ASP A 162 -5.15 1.85 20.16
CA ASP A 162 -6.57 1.60 20.34
C ASP A 162 -7.31 1.92 19.05
N ILE A 163 -7.80 0.88 18.38
CA ILE A 163 -8.52 0.96 17.11
C ILE A 163 -10.02 0.81 17.37
N HIS A 164 -10.76 1.84 16.99
CA HIS A 164 -12.22 1.84 17.02
C HIS A 164 -12.79 1.13 15.80
N PHE A 165 -13.84 0.33 16.01
CA PHE A 165 -14.64 -0.22 14.93
C PHE A 165 -16.11 -0.35 15.32
N MET A 166 -16.97 -0.21 14.31
CA MET A 166 -18.39 -0.55 14.41
C MET A 166 -18.56 -2.01 14.00
N HIS A 167 -19.29 -2.78 14.79
CA HIS A 167 -19.60 -4.18 14.49
C HIS A 167 -21.10 -4.40 14.52
N VAL A 168 -21.68 -4.72 13.36
CA VAL A 168 -23.12 -4.91 13.21
C VAL A 168 -23.41 -6.31 12.69
N LYS A 169 -23.90 -7.15 13.60
CA LYS A 169 -24.39 -8.49 13.29
C LYS A 169 -25.74 -8.41 12.58
N PRO A 170 -26.04 -9.34 11.65
CA PRO A 170 -27.37 -9.43 11.06
C PRO A 170 -28.42 -9.70 12.14
N LYS A 171 -29.64 -9.21 11.94
CA LYS A 171 -30.76 -9.57 12.83
C LYS A 171 -30.96 -11.08 12.75
N GLN A 172 -30.95 -11.73 13.91
CA GLN A 172 -30.97 -13.18 14.07
C GLN A 172 -32.00 -13.82 13.12
N THR A 173 -31.51 -14.46 12.06
CA THR A 173 -32.33 -15.29 11.20
C THR A 173 -32.36 -16.66 11.85
N ASP A 174 -33.45 -16.99 12.52
CA ASP A 174 -33.71 -18.29 13.15
C ASP A 174 -33.81 -19.46 12.15
N ASP A 175 -33.40 -19.23 10.90
CA ASP A 175 -33.68 -20.10 9.78
C ASP A 175 -32.35 -20.49 9.11
N SER A 176 -32.13 -21.80 8.95
CA SER A 176 -30.92 -22.43 8.39
C SER A 176 -30.66 -22.07 6.91
N GLN A 177 -31.35 -21.07 6.39
CA GLN A 177 -31.38 -20.66 4.98
C GLN A 177 -30.41 -19.54 4.64
N HIS A 178 -29.84 -18.86 5.63
CA HIS A 178 -28.95 -17.72 5.42
C HIS A 178 -27.53 -18.00 5.95
N THR A 179 -26.54 -17.89 5.07
CA THR A 179 -25.11 -17.88 5.41
C THR A 179 -24.70 -16.47 5.81
N VAL A 180 -24.15 -16.33 7.02
CA VAL A 180 -23.56 -15.07 7.49
C VAL A 180 -22.13 -14.94 6.95
N VAL A 181 -21.82 -13.82 6.32
CA VAL A 181 -20.48 -13.55 5.76
C VAL A 181 -19.92 -12.25 6.36
N PRO A 182 -18.74 -12.27 6.99
CA PRO A 182 -18.12 -11.06 7.51
C PRO A 182 -17.63 -10.17 6.37
N LEU A 183 -17.97 -8.88 6.44
CA LEU A 183 -17.62 -7.86 5.46
C LEU A 183 -16.91 -6.68 6.16
N LEU A 184 -15.65 -6.46 5.78
CA LEU A 184 -14.87 -5.31 6.22
C LEU A 184 -15.14 -4.11 5.30
N LEU A 185 -15.59 -2.99 5.87
CA LEU A 185 -15.81 -1.73 5.15
C LEU A 185 -14.80 -0.67 5.59
N LEU A 186 -14.01 -0.16 4.64
CA LEU A 186 -12.97 0.83 4.88
C LEU A 186 -13.40 2.18 4.30
N HIS A 187 -13.37 3.23 5.12
CA HIS A 187 -13.64 4.60 4.69
C HIS A 187 -12.37 5.28 4.17
N GLY A 188 -12.52 6.43 3.52
CA GLY A 188 -11.40 7.25 3.02
C GLY A 188 -11.25 8.58 3.75
N TRP A 189 -10.52 9.51 3.13
CA TRP A 189 -10.46 10.92 3.51
C TRP A 189 -11.24 11.78 2.50
N PRO A 190 -12.01 12.80 2.91
CA PRO A 190 -12.23 13.33 4.26
C PRO A 190 -13.40 12.64 5.01
N GLY A 191 -13.59 11.35 4.75
CA GLY A 191 -14.69 10.55 5.26
C GLY A 191 -14.47 9.96 6.66
N SER A 192 -15.42 9.13 7.08
CA SER A 192 -15.38 8.39 8.35
C SER A 192 -16.38 7.23 8.33
N VAL A 193 -16.40 6.41 9.39
CA VAL A 193 -17.41 5.35 9.58
C VAL A 193 -18.86 5.84 9.45
N ARG A 194 -19.12 7.16 9.62
CA ARG A 194 -20.44 7.76 9.40
C ARG A 194 -21.00 7.47 8.01
N GLU A 195 -20.16 7.34 6.98
CA GLU A 195 -20.59 7.10 5.59
C GLU A 195 -21.39 5.80 5.44
N PHE A 196 -21.14 4.81 6.30
CA PHE A 196 -21.74 3.49 6.17
C PHE A 196 -23.09 3.33 6.87
N TYR A 197 -23.54 4.29 7.67
CA TYR A 197 -24.70 4.09 8.56
C TYR A 197 -25.99 3.68 7.84
N GLU A 198 -26.28 4.28 6.69
CA GLU A 198 -27.46 3.94 5.89
C GLU A 198 -27.27 2.65 5.08
N LEU A 199 -26.02 2.33 4.73
CA LEU A 199 -25.66 1.15 3.95
C LEU A 199 -25.69 -0.12 4.81
N VAL A 200 -25.16 -0.04 6.04
CA VAL A 200 -25.04 -1.17 6.97
C VAL A 200 -26.40 -1.80 7.25
N GLN A 201 -27.44 -0.99 7.44
CA GLN A 201 -28.81 -1.51 7.62
C GLN A 201 -29.28 -2.35 6.44
N ARG A 202 -28.88 -2.01 5.22
CA ARG A 202 -29.25 -2.73 4.00
C ARG A 202 -28.40 -3.98 3.75
N LEU A 203 -27.18 -4.03 4.29
CA LEU A 203 -26.27 -5.16 4.16
C LEU A 203 -26.56 -6.26 5.21
N THR A 204 -26.98 -5.84 6.40
CA THR A 204 -27.28 -6.72 7.54
C THR A 204 -28.74 -7.20 7.56
N ALA A 205 -29.60 -6.66 6.70
CA ALA A 205 -30.99 -7.11 6.53
C ALA A 205 -31.07 -8.26 5.50
N PRO A 206 -31.77 -9.37 5.82
CA PRO A 206 -32.06 -10.43 4.86
C PRO A 206 -32.82 -9.89 3.65
N ARG A 207 -32.48 -10.37 2.45
CA ARG A 207 -33.15 -9.98 1.19
C ARG A 207 -33.76 -11.18 0.52
N ALA A 208 -34.99 -11.04 0.04
CA ALA A 208 -35.65 -12.08 -0.74
C ALA A 208 -34.78 -12.48 -1.95
N GLY A 209 -34.50 -13.77 -2.09
CA GLY A 209 -33.65 -14.32 -3.15
C GLY A 209 -32.15 -14.36 -2.86
N SER A 210 -31.69 -13.79 -1.73
CA SER A 210 -30.31 -13.95 -1.25
C SER A 210 -30.24 -14.96 -0.12
N ARG A 211 -29.36 -15.95 -0.25
CA ARG A 211 -28.98 -16.83 0.88
C ARG A 211 -27.85 -16.24 1.72
N VAL A 212 -27.33 -15.08 1.38
CA VAL A 212 -26.22 -14.44 2.09
C VAL A 212 -26.71 -13.20 2.81
N VAL A 213 -26.30 -13.06 4.07
CA VAL A 213 -26.46 -11.84 4.86
C VAL A 213 -25.10 -11.46 5.41
N PHE A 214 -24.80 -10.16 5.44
CA PHE A 214 -23.49 -9.70 5.91
C PHE A 214 -23.50 -9.38 7.39
N GLU A 215 -22.45 -9.79 8.07
CA GLU A 215 -22.01 -9.17 9.32
C GLU A 215 -20.98 -8.10 8.96
N VAL A 216 -21.17 -6.87 9.42
CA VAL A 216 -20.37 -5.74 8.97
C VAL A 216 -19.42 -5.28 10.05
N ILE A 217 -18.14 -5.18 9.70
CA ILE A 217 -17.08 -4.58 10.50
C ILE A 217 -16.60 -3.32 9.78
N ALA A 218 -16.69 -2.17 10.43
CA ALA A 218 -16.29 -0.89 9.87
C ALA A 218 -15.34 -0.16 10.83
N PRO A 219 -14.01 -0.32 10.69
CA PRO A 219 -13.04 0.38 11.52
C PRO A 219 -12.95 1.86 11.17
N SER A 220 -12.61 2.66 12.18
CA SER A 220 -11.97 3.95 11.94
C SER A 220 -10.50 3.72 11.65
N LEU A 221 -10.00 4.26 10.52
CA LEU A 221 -8.59 4.16 10.17
C LEU A 221 -7.69 4.77 11.28
N PRO A 222 -6.43 4.32 11.43
CA PRO A 222 -5.51 4.91 12.41
C PRO A 222 -5.39 6.43 12.24
N GLY A 223 -5.62 7.17 13.33
CA GLY A 223 -5.66 8.64 13.32
C GLY A 223 -6.96 9.28 12.79
N TYR A 224 -8.00 8.48 12.51
CA TYR A 224 -9.32 8.95 12.10
C TYR A 224 -10.37 8.64 13.16
N GLY A 225 -11.38 9.50 13.26
CA GLY A 225 -12.54 9.29 14.13
C GLY A 225 -12.15 9.04 15.59
N PHE A 226 -12.45 7.83 16.08
CA PHE A 226 -12.19 7.41 17.46
C PHE A 226 -10.97 6.48 17.60
N SER A 227 -10.21 6.23 16.52
CA SER A 227 -8.98 5.43 16.56
C SER A 227 -7.77 6.31 16.90
N GLN A 228 -6.86 5.76 17.70
CA GLN A 228 -5.61 6.45 18.02
C GLN A 228 -4.76 6.69 16.76
N GLY A 229 -4.08 7.84 16.74
CA GLY A 229 -3.05 8.13 15.75
C GLY A 229 -1.74 7.46 16.14
N ALA A 230 -0.98 7.03 15.13
CA ALA A 230 0.35 6.45 15.36
C ALA A 230 1.24 7.44 16.11
N TRP A 231 1.96 6.94 17.11
CA TRP A 231 2.93 7.74 17.85
C TRP A 231 4.07 8.15 16.90
N PRO A 232 4.50 9.43 16.88
CA PRO A 232 5.65 9.81 16.08
C PRO A 232 6.86 8.98 16.52
N PRO A 233 7.64 8.36 15.61
CA PRO A 233 8.95 7.88 15.98
C PRO A 233 9.70 9.09 16.53
N THR A 234 10.44 8.85 17.62
CA THR A 234 11.31 9.87 18.20
C THR A 234 12.13 10.52 17.09
N ARG A 235 12.44 11.82 17.25
CA ARG A 235 13.09 12.78 16.32
C ARG A 235 14.26 12.25 15.45
N VAL A 236 14.76 11.04 15.70
CA VAL A 236 15.85 10.35 14.99
C VAL A 236 15.48 9.95 13.56
N GLU A 237 14.21 9.65 13.27
CA GLU A 237 13.72 9.47 11.88
C GLU A 237 12.86 10.67 11.47
N GLY A 238 13.48 11.61 10.75
CA GLY A 238 12.84 12.88 10.39
C GLY A 238 11.49 12.75 9.67
N SER A 239 10.70 13.83 9.72
CA SER A 239 9.34 13.97 9.15
C SER A 239 9.16 13.60 7.67
N ALA A 240 10.24 13.37 6.93
CA ALA A 240 10.23 12.86 5.56
C ALA A 240 10.05 11.33 5.47
N ALA A 241 10.56 10.57 6.45
CA ALA A 241 10.34 9.12 6.54
C ALA A 241 8.87 8.84 6.89
N TRP A 242 8.29 9.64 7.80
CA TRP A 242 6.88 9.54 8.20
C TRP A 242 5.90 9.78 7.06
N ARG A 243 6.12 10.83 6.23
CA ARG A 243 5.29 11.11 5.06
C ARG A 243 5.34 10.02 3.99
N ARG A 244 6.47 9.32 3.86
CA ARG A 244 6.60 8.15 2.98
C ARG A 244 5.85 6.93 3.53
N ARG A 245 5.83 6.76 4.85
CA ARG A 245 5.17 5.62 5.54
C ARG A 245 3.64 5.69 5.52
N LEU A 246 3.06 6.89 5.59
CA LEU A 246 1.61 7.08 5.41
C LEU A 246 1.11 6.87 3.97
N ALA A 247 2.01 6.92 2.99
CA ALA A 247 1.68 6.69 1.58
C ALA A 247 1.66 5.19 1.22
N GLU A 248 2.17 4.32 2.10
CA GLU A 248 2.00 2.89 1.97
C GLU A 248 0.68 2.48 2.64
N PRO A 249 -0.18 1.74 1.94
CA PRO A 249 -1.51 1.47 2.44
C PRO A 249 -1.42 0.56 3.67
N SER A 250 -2.02 1.02 4.77
CA SER A 250 -2.18 0.39 6.08
C SER A 250 -3.01 -0.90 6.06
N HIS A 251 -2.72 -1.79 5.12
CA HIS A 251 -3.39 -3.06 4.89
C HIS A 251 -3.31 -3.98 6.12
N CYS A 252 -2.20 -3.95 6.87
CA CYS A 252 -2.01 -4.90 7.98
C CYS A 252 -2.99 -4.67 9.15
N ILE A 253 -3.15 -3.43 9.62
CA ILE A 253 -4.06 -3.12 10.75
C ILE A 253 -5.52 -3.45 10.40
N SER A 254 -5.92 -3.19 9.16
CA SER A 254 -7.31 -3.43 8.70
C SER A 254 -7.69 -4.91 8.66
N LEU A 255 -6.75 -5.79 8.27
CA LEU A 255 -6.95 -7.24 8.26
C LEU A 255 -7.00 -7.82 9.68
N GLU A 256 -6.19 -7.29 10.60
CA GLU A 256 -6.14 -7.77 11.98
C GLU A 256 -7.43 -7.42 12.75
N VAL A 257 -8.01 -6.24 12.51
CA VAL A 257 -9.36 -5.90 13.00
C VAL A 257 -10.40 -6.90 12.50
N ALA A 258 -10.37 -7.26 11.22
CA ALA A 258 -11.33 -8.20 10.65
C ALA A 258 -11.19 -9.61 11.25
N ILE A 259 -9.96 -10.08 11.48
CA ILE A 259 -9.68 -11.37 12.10
C ILE A 259 -10.07 -11.40 13.58
N LEU A 260 -9.85 -10.30 14.31
CA LEU A 260 -10.23 -10.22 15.72
C LEU A 260 -11.76 -10.11 15.89
N ALA A 261 -12.42 -9.35 15.03
CA ALA A 261 -13.87 -9.19 15.09
C ALA A 261 -14.64 -10.48 14.73
N SER A 262 -14.10 -11.32 13.82
CA SER A 262 -14.72 -12.61 13.46
C SER A 262 -14.52 -13.72 14.50
N ARG A 263 -13.64 -13.51 15.49
CA ARG A 263 -13.43 -14.46 16.60
C ARG A 263 -14.40 -14.26 17.77
N GLN A 264 -15.37 -13.36 17.63
CA GLN A 264 -16.38 -13.06 18.67
C GLN A 264 -17.57 -14.03 18.63
N ASP A 265 -17.33 -15.28 18.24
CA ASP A 265 -18.28 -16.41 18.20
C ASP A 265 -18.04 -17.37 19.38
#